data_AF-A0A924YCC6-F1
#
_entry.id   AF-A0A924YCC6-F1
#
_cell.length_a   1.000
_cell.length_b   1.000
_cell.length_c   1.000
_cell.angle_alpha   90.00
_cell.angle_beta   90.00
_cell.angle_gamma   90.00
#
_symmetry.space_group_name_H-M   'P 1'
#
loop_
_entity.id
_entity.type
_entity.pdbx_description
1 polymer ?
#
loop_
_entity_poly.entity_id
_entity_poly.type
_entity_poly.pdbx_seq_one_letter_code
_entity_poly.pdbx_strand_id
1 'polypeptide(L)'
;MLNVMIRLALAVLPACLLGTGLLLMSRPLNTSATGDVIGLRLGLTACALPCWAGIVPGETPFEQAPQTIADHLAITQNRFTVSSSHINYWLTITDEPFSGLIDYERGVVSDIRINAPVPMWYLMALLGPPDCVWIDALSSQEDIIGVYWERDGLSTGAILNFDKGAAWQPDTLMDSVWASTQVGFCDEVGALRWRGFAPFWRYWEQNSAAIIH
;
A
#
# COMPACT_ATOMS: atom_id res chain seq x y z
N MET A 1 -43.50 -21.28 -37.87
CA MET A 1 -43.45 -20.66 -36.53
C MET A 1 -42.12 -20.89 -35.81
N LEU A 2 -41.55 -22.11 -35.82
CA LEU A 2 -40.28 -22.41 -35.15
C LEU A 2 -39.10 -21.49 -35.55
N ASN A 3 -38.92 -21.22 -36.85
CA ASN A 3 -37.84 -20.32 -37.33
C ASN A 3 -38.00 -18.86 -36.89
N VAL A 4 -39.22 -18.41 -36.62
CA VAL A 4 -39.48 -17.03 -36.12
C VAL A 4 -39.15 -16.96 -34.64
N MET A 5 -39.49 -18.00 -33.86
CA MET A 5 -39.16 -18.08 -32.44
C MET A 5 -37.64 -18.15 -32.18
N ILE A 6 -36.89 -18.88 -33.01
CA ILE A 6 -35.42 -18.98 -32.87
C ILE A 6 -34.73 -17.64 -33.13
N ARG A 7 -35.16 -16.88 -34.15
CA ARG A 7 -34.55 -15.57 -34.46
C ARG A 7 -34.82 -14.52 -33.38
N LEU A 8 -36.01 -14.54 -32.78
CA LEU A 8 -36.34 -13.68 -31.64
C LEU A 8 -35.51 -14.05 -30.41
N ALA A 9 -35.34 -15.34 -30.11
CA ALA A 9 -34.50 -15.78 -29.00
C ALA A 9 -33.03 -15.35 -29.16
N LEU A 10 -32.48 -15.44 -30.38
CA LEU A 10 -31.09 -15.06 -30.65
C LEU A 10 -30.84 -13.55 -30.52
N ALA A 11 -31.85 -12.71 -30.79
CA ALA A 11 -31.73 -11.26 -30.68
C ALA A 11 -31.84 -10.74 -29.24
N VAL A 12 -32.62 -11.42 -28.38
CA VAL A 12 -32.84 -11.00 -26.98
C VAL A 12 -31.67 -11.37 -26.07
N LEU A 13 -31.00 -12.49 -26.35
CA LEU A 13 -29.90 -13.02 -25.53
C LEU A 13 -28.70 -12.05 -25.36
N PRO A 14 -28.15 -11.40 -26.41
CA PRO A 14 -27.08 -10.43 -26.25
C PRO A 14 -27.53 -9.15 -25.54
N ALA A 15 -28.79 -8.72 -25.70
CA ALA A 15 -29.33 -7.56 -24.99
C ALA A 15 -29.46 -7.83 -23.48
N CYS A 16 -29.88 -9.05 -23.10
CA CYS A 16 -29.91 -9.47 -21.71
C CYS A 16 -28.50 -9.58 -21.10
N LEU A 17 -27.51 -10.10 -21.85
CA LEU A 17 -26.13 -10.20 -21.40
C LEU A 17 -25.46 -8.83 -21.23
N LEU A 18 -25.72 -7.88 -22.13
CA LEU A 18 -25.24 -6.50 -22.00
C LEU A 18 -25.93 -5.78 -20.82
N GLY A 19 -27.24 -5.99 -20.64
CA GLY A 19 -28.00 -5.41 -19.53
C GLY A 19 -27.55 -5.91 -18.15
N THR A 20 -27.27 -7.21 -18.01
CA THR A 20 -26.74 -7.76 -16.75
C THR A 20 -25.29 -7.34 -16.49
N GLY A 21 -24.47 -7.20 -17.54
CA GLY A 21 -23.12 -6.64 -17.42
C GLY A 21 -23.11 -5.20 -16.89
N LEU A 22 -23.98 -4.34 -17.42
CA LEU A 22 -24.15 -2.96 -16.97
C LEU A 22 -24.65 -2.87 -15.51
N LEU A 23 -25.60 -3.73 -15.12
CA LEU A 23 -26.12 -3.78 -13.74
C LEU A 23 -25.07 -4.25 -12.72
N LEU A 24 -24.13 -5.11 -13.12
CA LEU A 24 -23.02 -5.53 -12.27
C LEU A 24 -21.94 -4.44 -12.16
N MET A 25 -21.72 -3.67 -13.22
CA MET A 25 -20.80 -2.51 -13.20
C MET A 25 -21.36 -1.30 -12.46
N SER A 26 -22.69 -1.17 -12.36
CA SER A 26 -23.33 -0.03 -11.69
C SER A 26 -23.55 -0.23 -10.19
N ARG A 27 -23.13 -1.36 -9.60
CA ARG A 27 -23.14 -1.48 -8.14
C ARG A 27 -22.06 -0.56 -7.60
N PRO A 28 -22.41 0.49 -6.83
CA PRO A 28 -21.40 1.26 -6.13
C PRO A 28 -20.64 0.26 -5.24
N LEU A 29 -19.34 0.16 -5.45
CA LEU A 29 -18.46 -0.49 -4.49
C LEU A 29 -18.64 0.31 -3.19
N ASN A 30 -19.40 -0.24 -2.24
CA ASN A 30 -19.62 0.34 -0.91
C ASN A 30 -18.33 0.32 -0.05
N THR A 31 -17.15 0.28 -0.67
CA THR A 31 -15.82 0.32 -0.03
C THR A 31 -15.47 1.69 0.54
N SER A 32 -16.21 2.76 0.22
CA SER A 32 -15.85 4.12 0.63
C SER A 32 -15.87 4.32 2.15
N ALA A 33 -16.89 3.82 2.85
CA ALA A 33 -17.06 4.13 4.27
C ALA A 33 -15.98 3.52 5.18
N THR A 34 -15.46 2.33 4.84
CA THR A 34 -14.43 1.66 5.65
C THR A 34 -13.02 2.16 5.32
N GLY A 35 -12.76 2.48 4.04
CA GLY A 35 -11.48 3.04 3.61
C GLY A 35 -11.21 4.41 4.23
N ASP A 36 -12.22 5.28 4.25
CA ASP A 36 -12.07 6.63 4.80
C ASP A 36 -11.70 6.62 6.30
N VAL A 37 -12.20 5.64 7.05
CA VAL A 37 -11.86 5.47 8.48
C VAL A 37 -10.39 5.06 8.66
N ILE A 38 -9.90 4.11 7.86
CA ILE A 38 -8.49 3.67 7.93
C ILE A 38 -7.56 4.84 7.57
N GLY A 39 -7.87 5.55 6.49
CA GLY A 39 -7.07 6.68 6.00
C GLY A 39 -6.98 7.84 6.97
N LEU A 40 -8.13 8.25 7.51
CA LEU A 40 -8.20 9.32 8.49
C LEU A 40 -7.47 8.93 9.78
N ARG A 41 -7.68 7.70 10.26
CA ARG A 41 -7.06 7.20 11.48
C ARG A 41 -5.53 7.10 11.35
N LEU A 42 -5.05 6.63 10.22
CA LEU A 42 -3.62 6.48 9.97
C LEU A 42 -2.98 7.74 9.40
N GLY A 43 -3.71 8.84 9.18
CA GLY A 43 -3.16 10.08 8.61
C GLY A 43 -2.73 9.97 7.14
N LEU A 44 -3.09 8.90 6.44
CA LEU A 44 -2.74 8.68 5.03
C LEU A 44 -3.54 9.58 4.06
N THR A 45 -4.62 10.20 4.56
CA THR A 45 -5.46 11.13 3.80
C THR A 45 -5.30 12.59 4.24
N ALA A 46 -4.34 12.89 5.12
CA ALA A 46 -4.12 14.25 5.62
C ALA A 46 -3.56 15.20 4.54
N CYS A 47 -2.94 14.64 3.51
CA CYS A 47 -2.20 15.35 2.46
C CYS A 47 -2.07 14.45 1.22
N ALA A 48 -1.61 15.01 0.09
CA ALA A 48 -1.35 14.23 -1.12
C ALA A 48 -0.14 13.31 -0.93
N LEU A 49 -0.26 12.05 -1.37
CA LEU A 49 0.81 11.06 -1.22
C LEU A 49 2.05 11.45 -2.02
N PRO A 50 3.26 11.11 -1.54
CA PRO A 50 3.59 10.22 -0.41
C PRO A 50 3.82 10.98 0.91
N CYS A 51 2.82 11.71 1.37
CA CYS A 51 2.79 12.38 2.66
C CYS A 51 2.07 11.54 3.73
N TRP A 52 2.42 11.75 4.99
CA TRP A 52 1.76 11.11 6.14
C TRP A 52 1.50 12.11 7.25
N ALA A 53 0.26 12.18 7.73
CA ALA A 53 -0.14 13.05 8.84
C ALA A 53 0.34 14.52 8.67
N GLY A 54 0.34 15.02 7.43
CA GLY A 54 0.80 16.37 7.08
C GLY A 54 2.32 16.50 6.87
N ILE A 55 3.09 15.43 7.05
CA ILE A 55 4.54 15.40 6.82
C ILE A 55 4.84 14.96 5.39
N VAL A 56 5.52 15.82 4.64
CA VAL A 56 5.99 15.57 3.27
C VAL A 56 7.51 15.33 3.31
N PRO A 57 8.00 14.13 2.94
CA PRO A 57 9.43 13.87 2.82
C PRO A 57 10.12 14.85 1.87
N GLY A 58 11.30 15.35 2.26
CA GLY A 58 12.08 16.36 1.53
C GLY A 58 11.66 17.81 1.80
N GLU A 59 10.49 18.04 2.40
CA GLU A 59 9.95 19.39 2.61
C GLU A 59 9.75 19.73 4.09
N THR A 60 9.14 18.84 4.87
CA THR A 60 8.82 19.12 6.26
C THR A 60 10.09 19.20 7.11
N PRO A 61 10.31 20.30 7.86
CA PRO A 61 11.44 20.40 8.78
C PRO A 61 11.40 19.29 9.84
N PHE A 62 12.52 18.62 10.05
CA PHE A 62 12.58 17.44 10.94
C PHE A 62 12.16 17.75 12.38
N GLU A 63 12.53 18.92 12.88
CA GLU A 63 12.17 19.39 14.23
C GLU A 63 10.66 19.64 14.41
N GLN A 64 9.92 19.85 13.32
CA GLN A 64 8.48 20.12 13.35
C GLN A 64 7.65 18.84 13.28
N ALA A 65 8.24 17.72 12.85
CA ALA A 65 7.52 16.47 12.61
C ALA A 65 6.64 16.01 13.79
N PRO A 66 7.10 15.99 15.06
CA PRO A 66 6.25 15.58 16.19
C PRO A 66 5.00 16.45 16.36
N GLN A 67 5.14 17.77 16.16
CA GLN A 67 4.01 18.70 16.26
C GLN A 67 3.05 18.51 15.09
N THR A 68 3.56 18.38 13.86
CA THR A 68 2.76 18.13 12.66
C THR A 68 1.89 16.88 12.82
N ILE A 69 2.44 15.80 13.39
CA ILE A 69 1.70 14.56 13.70
C ILE A 69 0.57 14.83 14.70
N ALA A 70 0.85 15.56 15.77
CA ALA A 70 -0.14 15.88 16.80
C ALA A 70 -1.29 16.75 16.27
N ASP A 71 -1.02 17.61 15.29
CA ASP A 71 -2.02 18.50 14.70
C ASP A 71 -2.98 17.77 13.73
N HIS A 72 -2.53 16.68 13.09
CA HIS A 72 -3.31 15.95 12.08
C HIS A 72 -3.96 14.66 12.57
N LEU A 73 -3.51 14.11 13.70
CA LEU A 73 -4.01 12.86 14.24
C LEU A 73 -4.76 13.06 15.57
N ALA A 74 -5.87 12.36 15.74
CA ALA A 74 -6.64 12.34 16.98
C ALA A 74 -5.96 11.42 18.04
N ILE A 75 -4.78 11.83 18.50
CA ILE A 75 -3.92 11.04 19.37
C ILE A 75 -4.43 11.10 20.82
N THR A 76 -4.61 9.94 21.46
CA THR A 76 -4.98 9.85 22.88
C THR A 76 -3.77 9.68 23.79
N GLN A 77 -2.69 9.06 23.29
CA GLN A 77 -1.41 8.92 23.99
C GLN A 77 -0.27 9.02 22.98
N ASN A 78 0.83 9.68 23.36
CA ASN A 78 2.04 9.70 22.55
C ASN A 78 3.31 9.60 23.39
N ARG A 79 4.35 9.09 22.74
CA ARG A 79 5.73 9.14 23.20
C ARG A 79 6.62 9.33 22.00
N PHE A 80 7.47 10.36 22.03
CA PHE A 80 8.51 10.60 21.04
C PHE A 80 9.88 10.46 21.70
N THR A 81 10.79 9.76 21.05
CA THR A 81 12.22 9.71 21.40
C THR A 81 12.99 10.32 20.24
N VAL A 82 13.48 11.54 20.44
CA VAL A 82 14.14 12.34 19.41
C VAL A 82 15.65 12.23 19.57
N SER A 83 16.33 11.91 18.47
CA SER A 83 17.79 11.98 18.33
C SER A 83 18.16 12.98 17.24
N SER A 84 19.46 13.14 16.96
CA SER A 84 19.92 14.03 15.88
C SER A 84 19.60 13.53 14.48
N SER A 85 19.30 12.23 14.32
CA SER A 85 19.11 11.60 13.01
C SER A 85 17.77 10.88 12.84
N HIS A 86 17.08 10.56 13.94
CA HIS A 86 15.85 9.77 13.90
C HIS A 86 14.89 10.20 15.02
N ILE A 87 13.60 10.12 14.76
CA ILE A 87 12.53 10.21 15.76
C ILE A 87 11.83 8.86 15.81
N ASN A 88 11.93 8.17 16.94
CA ASN A 88 11.09 7.00 17.21
C ASN A 88 9.82 7.47 17.89
N TYR A 89 8.66 6.98 17.44
CA TYR A 89 7.38 7.35 18.02
C TYR A 89 6.53 6.13 18.37
N TRP A 90 5.72 6.30 19.41
CA TRP A 90 4.66 5.38 19.82
C TRP A 90 3.40 6.21 20.08
N LEU A 91 2.34 5.92 19.35
CA LEU A 91 1.08 6.67 19.39
C LEU A 91 -0.06 5.71 19.71
N THR A 92 -1.08 6.20 20.38
CA THR A 92 -2.38 5.54 20.47
C THR A 92 -3.40 6.44 19.78
N ILE A 93 -4.04 5.92 18.74
CA ILE A 93 -5.09 6.62 17.98
C ILE A 93 -6.35 5.76 18.07
N THR A 94 -7.45 6.32 18.59
CA THR A 94 -8.71 5.57 18.80
C THR A 94 -8.50 4.23 19.52
N ASP A 95 -7.70 4.24 20.60
CA ASP A 95 -7.34 3.06 21.42
C ASP A 95 -6.51 1.96 20.73
N GLU A 96 -6.03 2.20 19.51
CA GLU A 96 -5.10 1.30 18.82
C GLU A 96 -3.66 1.82 18.89
N PRO A 97 -2.69 0.99 19.30
CA PRO A 97 -1.30 1.37 19.35
C PRO A 97 -0.64 1.30 17.97
N PHE A 98 0.16 2.31 17.66
CA PHE A 98 0.99 2.42 16.47
C PHE A 98 2.40 2.82 16.88
N SER A 99 3.38 2.45 16.07
CA SER A 99 4.75 2.91 16.25
C SER A 99 5.39 3.23 14.92
N GLY A 100 6.56 3.83 14.95
CA GLY A 100 7.27 4.13 13.72
C GLY A 100 8.56 4.89 13.94
N LEU A 101 9.12 5.31 12.82
CA LEU A 101 10.41 5.97 12.71
C LEU A 101 10.30 7.11 11.71
N ILE A 102 10.98 8.21 11.95
CA ILE A 102 11.15 9.30 11.01
C ILE A 102 12.63 9.61 10.92
N ASP A 103 13.16 9.66 9.71
CA ASP A 103 14.59 9.83 9.46
C ASP A 103 14.89 11.26 9.00
N TYR A 104 16.02 11.77 9.47
CA TYR A 104 16.52 13.10 9.13
C TYR A 104 17.44 13.04 7.92
N GLU A 105 17.25 13.97 6.99
CA GLU A 105 18.30 14.36 6.03
C GLU A 105 18.33 15.88 5.86
N ARG A 106 19.50 16.50 6.07
CA ARG A 106 19.76 17.92 5.74
C ARG A 106 18.73 18.93 6.28
N GLY A 107 18.16 18.69 7.46
CA GLY A 107 17.22 19.61 8.10
C GLY A 107 15.76 19.22 7.95
N VAL A 108 15.45 18.30 7.04
CA VAL A 108 14.09 17.87 6.70
C VAL A 108 13.89 16.39 7.00
N VAL A 109 12.63 15.98 7.00
CA VAL A 109 12.24 14.56 7.02
C VAL A 109 12.63 13.91 5.69
N SER A 110 13.27 12.74 5.73
CA SER A 110 13.71 11.98 4.56
C SER A 110 12.94 10.69 4.35
N ASP A 111 12.61 10.01 5.45
CA ASP A 111 11.81 8.79 5.49
C ASP A 111 10.82 8.87 6.64
N ILE A 112 9.64 8.30 6.44
CA ILE A 112 8.59 8.14 7.45
C ILE A 112 8.15 6.70 7.38
N ARG A 113 8.37 5.93 8.44
CA ARG A 113 7.92 4.55 8.57
C ARG A 113 6.84 4.44 9.62
N ILE A 114 5.73 3.82 9.26
CA ILE A 114 4.59 3.52 10.11
C ILE A 114 4.52 2.00 10.27
N ASN A 115 4.53 1.52 11.50
CA ASN A 115 4.31 0.11 11.84
C ASN A 115 2.86 -0.04 12.29
N ALA A 116 2.01 -0.42 11.35
CA ALA A 116 0.57 -0.54 11.53
C ALA A 116 0.05 -1.57 10.52
N PRO A 117 -0.86 -2.47 10.91
CA PRO A 117 -1.51 -3.36 9.96
C PRO A 117 -2.39 -2.55 8.99
N VAL A 118 -2.02 -2.53 7.71
CA VAL A 118 -2.81 -1.88 6.65
C VAL A 118 -3.17 -2.89 5.57
N PRO A 119 -4.45 -3.09 5.24
CA PRO A 119 -4.82 -3.99 4.15
C PRO A 119 -4.25 -3.53 2.81
N MET A 120 -3.70 -4.45 2.02
CA MET A 120 -3.16 -4.14 0.69
C MET A 120 -4.20 -3.51 -0.24
N TRP A 121 -5.46 -3.95 -0.19
CA TRP A 121 -6.54 -3.35 -0.97
C TRP A 121 -6.70 -1.86 -0.70
N TYR A 122 -6.47 -1.43 0.54
CA TYR A 122 -6.59 -0.04 0.94
C TYR A 122 -5.47 0.80 0.32
N LEU A 123 -4.22 0.31 0.42
CA LEU A 123 -3.07 0.97 -0.19
C LEU A 123 -3.22 1.07 -1.71
N MET A 124 -3.70 0.02 -2.39
CA MET A 124 -3.94 0.08 -3.82
C MET A 124 -5.09 1.00 -4.22
N ALA A 125 -6.14 1.09 -3.41
CA ALA A 125 -7.24 2.02 -3.67
C ALA A 125 -6.74 3.48 -3.58
N LEU A 126 -5.79 3.72 -2.68
CA LEU A 126 -5.23 5.03 -2.40
C LEU A 126 -4.10 5.44 -3.38
N LEU A 127 -3.19 4.52 -3.70
CA LEU A 127 -1.98 4.77 -4.49
C LEU A 127 -2.06 4.23 -5.92
N GLY A 128 -3.10 3.48 -6.25
CA GLY A 128 -3.17 2.70 -7.49
C GLY A 128 -2.33 1.43 -7.45
N PRO A 129 -2.09 0.77 -8.59
CA PRO A 129 -1.24 -0.41 -8.65
C PRO A 129 0.23 -0.05 -8.31
N PRO A 130 0.95 -0.90 -7.56
CA PRO A 130 2.37 -0.70 -7.34
C PRO A 130 3.17 -0.83 -8.64
N ASP A 131 4.36 -0.26 -8.65
CA ASP A 131 5.27 -0.31 -9.80
C ASP A 131 6.10 -1.60 -9.80
N CYS A 132 6.50 -2.05 -8.60
CA CYS A 132 7.26 -3.28 -8.42
C CYS A 132 7.05 -3.91 -7.04
N VAL A 133 7.52 -5.15 -6.93
CA VAL A 133 7.66 -5.89 -5.69
C VAL A 133 9.10 -6.38 -5.56
N TRP A 134 9.58 -6.47 -4.34
CA TRP A 134 10.85 -7.07 -3.99
C TRP A 134 10.59 -8.21 -3.01
N ILE A 135 11.35 -9.30 -3.12
CA ILE A 135 11.17 -10.49 -2.30
C ILE A 135 12.52 -10.87 -1.76
N ASP A 136 12.62 -10.96 -0.43
CA ASP A 136 13.80 -11.42 0.26
C ASP A 136 13.49 -12.62 1.13
N ALA A 137 14.34 -13.64 1.00
CA ALA A 137 14.17 -14.90 1.70
C ALA A 137 14.79 -14.80 3.08
N LEU A 138 13.98 -14.50 4.09
CA LEU A 138 14.42 -14.49 5.48
C LEU A 138 14.79 -15.88 5.98
N SER A 139 13.93 -16.87 5.69
CA SER A 139 14.09 -18.23 6.19
C SER A 139 13.52 -19.27 5.22
N SER A 140 13.57 -20.55 5.60
CA SER A 140 12.95 -21.63 4.83
C SER A 140 11.41 -21.55 4.80
N GLN A 141 10.79 -20.77 5.69
CA GLN A 141 9.33 -20.68 5.83
C GLN A 141 8.78 -19.26 5.61
N GLU A 142 9.61 -18.23 5.76
CA GLU A 142 9.18 -16.83 5.70
C GLU A 142 9.98 -16.06 4.65
N ASP A 143 9.26 -15.26 3.87
CA ASP A 143 9.82 -14.23 3.00
C ASP A 143 9.36 -12.84 3.47
N ILE A 144 10.21 -11.83 3.32
CA ILE A 144 9.75 -10.43 3.33
C ILE A 144 9.39 -10.07 1.90
N ILE A 145 8.19 -9.52 1.74
CA ILE A 145 7.77 -8.94 0.47
C ILE A 145 7.67 -7.43 0.66
N GLY A 146 8.49 -6.70 -0.08
CA GLY A 146 8.38 -5.26 -0.25
C GLY A 146 7.54 -4.91 -1.46
N VAL A 147 6.69 -3.90 -1.35
CA VAL A 147 5.81 -3.41 -2.42
C VAL A 147 6.02 -1.92 -2.55
N TYR A 148 6.26 -1.44 -3.78
CA TYR A 148 6.73 -0.08 -3.99
C TYR A 148 5.90 0.66 -5.03
N TRP A 149 5.68 1.94 -4.77
CA TRP A 149 5.11 2.95 -5.66
C TRP A 149 6.11 4.10 -5.78
N GLU A 150 6.56 4.43 -6.99
CA GLU A 150 7.51 5.52 -7.23
C GLU A 150 6.89 6.56 -8.14
N ARG A 151 6.80 7.81 -7.66
CA ARG A 151 6.18 8.93 -8.36
C ARG A 151 6.89 10.23 -8.01
N ASP A 152 7.15 11.06 -9.02
CA ASP A 152 7.66 12.43 -8.86
C ASP A 152 8.92 12.57 -7.99
N GLY A 153 9.82 11.57 -8.03
CA GLY A 153 11.08 11.58 -7.27
C GLY A 153 10.92 11.21 -5.79
N LEU A 154 9.79 10.66 -5.40
CA LEU A 154 9.52 10.11 -4.08
C LEU A 154 9.04 8.65 -4.20
N SER A 155 9.11 7.90 -3.11
CA SER A 155 8.59 6.54 -3.03
C SER A 155 7.64 6.36 -1.85
N THR A 156 6.64 5.52 -2.04
CA THR A 156 5.90 4.86 -0.96
C THR A 156 6.22 3.39 -1.03
N GLY A 157 6.42 2.75 0.12
CA GLY A 157 6.53 1.31 0.16
C GLY A 157 5.74 0.71 1.31
N ALA A 158 5.53 -0.60 1.22
CA ALA A 158 4.93 -1.38 2.27
C ALA A 158 5.58 -2.76 2.33
N ILE A 159 5.75 -3.31 3.53
CA ILE A 159 6.29 -4.66 3.75
C ILE A 159 5.25 -5.55 4.40
N LEU A 160 5.28 -6.82 4.04
CA LEU A 160 4.63 -7.89 4.78
C LEU A 160 5.61 -9.03 5.03
N ASN A 161 5.48 -9.68 6.18
CA ASN A 161 6.04 -11.00 6.40
C ASN A 161 5.09 -12.06 5.82
N PHE A 162 5.59 -12.87 4.90
CA PHE A 162 4.76 -13.80 4.12
C PHE A 162 5.15 -15.26 4.37
N ASP A 163 4.15 -16.07 4.73
CA ASP A 163 4.28 -17.53 4.78
C ASP A 163 4.26 -18.09 3.35
N LYS A 164 5.34 -18.81 2.98
CA LYS A 164 5.52 -19.41 1.64
C LYS A 164 4.38 -20.33 1.20
N GLY A 165 3.60 -20.88 2.14
CA GLY A 165 2.43 -21.71 1.86
C GLY A 165 1.15 -20.94 1.53
N ALA A 166 1.10 -19.63 1.80
CA ALA A 166 -0.09 -18.81 1.61
C ALA A 166 -0.19 -18.25 0.18
N ALA A 167 -1.39 -17.85 -0.22
CA ALA A 167 -1.60 -17.02 -1.39
C ALA A 167 -1.80 -15.57 -0.93
N TRP A 168 -1.13 -14.62 -1.60
CA TRP A 168 -1.35 -13.21 -1.33
C TRP A 168 -2.76 -12.80 -1.79
N GLN A 169 -3.50 -12.14 -0.91
CA GLN A 169 -4.85 -11.67 -1.18
C GLN A 169 -4.93 -10.14 -0.97
N PRO A 170 -5.92 -9.46 -1.57
CA PRO A 170 -6.14 -8.03 -1.34
C PRO A 170 -6.31 -7.68 0.15
N ASP A 171 -6.87 -8.59 0.96
CA ASP A 171 -7.06 -8.40 2.40
C ASP A 171 -5.83 -8.71 3.24
N THR A 172 -4.71 -9.11 2.62
CA THR A 172 -3.45 -9.31 3.34
C THR A 172 -2.99 -8.00 3.97
N LEU A 173 -2.65 -8.06 5.25
CA LEU A 173 -2.20 -6.93 6.04
C LEU A 173 -0.70 -6.71 5.79
N MET A 174 -0.34 -5.47 5.48
CA MET A 174 1.03 -4.98 5.47
C MET A 174 1.41 -4.63 6.89
N ASP A 175 2.58 -5.09 7.34
CA ASP A 175 3.07 -4.86 8.71
C ASP A 175 3.59 -3.44 8.90
N SER A 176 4.13 -2.87 7.82
CA SER A 176 4.63 -1.50 7.81
C SER A 176 4.44 -0.84 6.45
N VAL A 177 4.22 0.47 6.47
CA VAL A 177 4.11 1.36 5.31
C VAL A 177 5.09 2.51 5.54
N TRP A 178 5.77 2.96 4.49
CA TRP A 178 6.65 4.11 4.58
C TRP A 178 6.53 5.03 3.37
N ALA A 179 6.97 6.26 3.56
CA ALA A 179 7.15 7.26 2.51
C ALA A 179 8.57 7.81 2.59
N SER A 180 9.24 7.92 1.44
CA SER A 180 10.67 8.21 1.38
C SER A 180 11.04 9.15 0.24
N THR A 181 12.10 9.91 0.46
CA THR A 181 12.84 10.61 -0.62
C THR A 181 13.76 9.68 -1.39
N GLN A 182 14.02 8.47 -0.89
CA GLN A 182 14.76 7.45 -1.62
C GLN A 182 13.92 6.92 -2.79
N VAL A 183 14.53 6.77 -3.95
CA VAL A 183 13.94 6.23 -5.18
C VAL A 183 14.89 5.23 -5.83
N GLY A 184 14.38 4.47 -6.80
CA GLY A 184 15.14 3.46 -7.54
C GLY A 184 14.99 2.05 -6.98
N PHE A 185 14.08 1.83 -6.03
CA PHE A 185 13.79 0.50 -5.48
C PHE A 185 13.34 -0.48 -6.58
N CYS A 186 12.63 0.02 -7.60
CA CYS A 186 12.19 -0.79 -8.72
C CYS A 186 13.26 -1.11 -9.77
N ASP A 187 14.45 -0.52 -9.64
CA ASP A 187 15.62 -0.77 -10.48
C ASP A 187 16.68 -1.61 -9.76
N GLU A 188 16.47 -1.94 -8.48
CA GLU A 188 17.34 -2.82 -7.71
C GLU A 188 17.31 -4.28 -8.21
N VAL A 189 18.43 -4.98 -8.02
CA VAL A 189 18.52 -6.40 -8.38
C VAL A 189 17.53 -7.20 -7.54
N GLY A 190 16.69 -7.99 -8.21
CA GLY A 190 15.64 -8.81 -7.58
C GLY A 190 14.29 -8.10 -7.45
N ALA A 191 14.19 -6.82 -7.81
CA ALA A 191 12.90 -6.15 -7.98
C ALA A 191 12.17 -6.69 -9.22
N LEU A 192 10.90 -7.01 -9.06
CA LEU A 192 10.03 -7.55 -10.08
C LEU A 192 8.91 -6.55 -10.36
N ARG A 193 8.73 -6.18 -11.64
CA ARG A 193 7.60 -5.30 -12.03
C ARG A 193 6.27 -5.93 -11.63
N TRP A 194 5.38 -5.12 -11.05
CA TRP A 194 4.06 -5.58 -10.63
C TRP A 194 3.25 -6.07 -11.83
N ARG A 195 2.60 -7.23 -11.67
CA ARG A 195 1.73 -7.82 -12.70
C ARG A 195 0.35 -8.20 -12.16
N GLY A 196 -0.05 -7.59 -11.05
CA GLY A 196 -1.29 -7.91 -10.34
C GLY A 196 -1.13 -9.04 -9.34
N PHE A 197 -2.27 -9.46 -8.77
CA PHE A 197 -2.39 -10.63 -7.88
C PHE A 197 -2.26 -11.92 -8.67
N ALA A 198 -1.06 -12.20 -9.13
CA ALA A 198 -0.67 -13.53 -9.59
C ALA A 198 -0.29 -14.39 -8.36
N PRO A 199 -0.51 -15.71 -8.40
CA PRO A 199 0.03 -16.61 -7.39
C PRO A 199 1.53 -16.39 -7.20
N PHE A 200 1.99 -16.34 -5.95
CA PHE A 200 3.36 -15.96 -5.57
C PHE A 200 4.46 -16.74 -6.29
N TRP A 201 4.25 -18.03 -6.56
CA TRP A 201 5.20 -18.88 -7.29
C TRP A 201 5.59 -18.32 -8.67
N ARG A 202 4.74 -17.52 -9.31
CA ARG A 202 5.07 -16.86 -10.60
C ARG A 202 6.14 -15.78 -10.48
N TYR A 203 6.25 -15.16 -9.31
CA TYR A 203 7.31 -14.20 -9.02
C TYR A 203 8.61 -14.94 -8.64
N TRP A 204 8.49 -16.06 -7.92
CA TRP A 204 9.65 -16.89 -7.51
C TRP A 204 10.42 -17.52 -8.69
N GLU A 205 9.70 -18.08 -9.68
CA GLU A 205 10.33 -18.70 -10.86
C GLU A 205 11.23 -17.72 -11.63
N GLN A 206 10.84 -16.44 -11.68
CA GLN A 206 11.60 -15.40 -12.38
C GLN A 206 12.85 -14.97 -11.60
N ASN A 207 12.72 -14.83 -10.28
CA ASN A 207 13.87 -14.45 -9.44
C ASN A 207 14.93 -15.55 -9.39
N SER A 208 14.50 -16.82 -9.37
CA SER A 208 15.41 -17.97 -9.42
C SER A 208 16.25 -18.04 -10.69
N ALA A 209 15.74 -17.51 -11.81
CA ALA A 209 16.49 -17.44 -13.07
C ALA A 209 17.50 -16.27 -13.10
N ALA A 210 17.25 -15.20 -12.36
CA ALA A 210 18.12 -14.02 -12.31
C ALA A 210 19.37 -14.21 -11.43
N ILE A 211 19.31 -15.08 -10.42
CA ILE A 211 20.39 -15.30 -9.43
C ILE A 211 21.54 -16.20 -9.97
N ILE A 212 21.39 -16.81 -11.15
CA ILE A 212 22.38 -17.76 -11.72
C ILE A 212 23.45 -17.06 -12.61
N HIS A 213 23.48 -15.73 -12.65
CA HIS A 213 24.43 -14.95 -13.45
C HIS A 213 25.23 -13.95 -12.60
#